data_AF-A0A1C3N7M9-F1
#
_entry.id   AF-A0A1C3N7M9-F1
#
_cell.length_a   1.000
_cell.length_b   1.000
_cell.length_c   1.000
_cell.angle_alpha   90.00
_cell.angle_beta   90.00
_cell.angle_gamma   90.00
#
_symmetry.space_group_name_H-M   'P 1'
#
loop_
_entity.id
_entity.type
_entity.pdbx_description
1 polymer ?
#
loop_
_entity_poly.entity_id
_entity_poly.type
_entity_poly.pdbx_seq_one_letter_code
_entity_poly.pdbx_strand_id
1 'polypeptide(L)'
;MVSVRSRNVPLMPTMPKSLFWTRTDTAGSEHVVFDDGQGLAARGTMLAVDPIPWTARYRLATAPDWTTTRFEIEVEGSGWLRSVRLERAADRWRVTTAEQGDLDVALTAAGHPPAGLPGTDDPDRLADALDVDLGGSPLLNAPPVHRLGLTSGPADVPRRITVAWVLVPSLVVVPAEQTYTSLGPGRVRFASDSFTADIELDSDGYVLRYPGLAERAAPR
;
A
#
# COMPACT_ATOMS: atom_id res chain seq x y z
N MET A 1 38.64 -37.16 -1.54
CA MET A 1 38.57 -35.70 -1.83
C MET A 1 37.18 -35.41 -2.37
N VAL A 2 36.23 -35.04 -1.51
CA VAL A 2 34.86 -34.70 -1.93
C VAL A 2 34.78 -33.18 -1.96
N SER A 3 34.69 -32.63 -3.17
CA SER A 3 34.55 -31.20 -3.42
C SER A 3 33.15 -30.75 -3.01
N VAL A 4 33.05 -30.02 -1.90
CA VAL A 4 31.83 -29.30 -1.53
C VAL A 4 31.68 -28.13 -2.50
N ARG A 5 30.67 -28.20 -3.37
CA ARG A 5 30.27 -27.05 -4.20
C ARG A 5 29.60 -26.02 -3.29
N SER A 6 30.33 -24.96 -2.94
CA SER A 6 29.76 -23.76 -2.32
C SER A 6 28.74 -23.16 -3.29
N ARG A 7 27.45 -23.26 -2.98
CA ARG A 7 26.42 -22.53 -3.73
C ARG A 7 26.58 -21.06 -3.40
N ASN A 8 26.97 -20.27 -4.39
CA ASN A 8 26.98 -18.83 -4.32
C ASN A 8 25.53 -18.35 -4.37
N VAL A 9 24.80 -18.46 -3.25
CA VAL A 9 23.45 -17.91 -3.10
C VAL A 9 23.62 -16.49 -2.59
N PRO A 10 23.24 -15.45 -3.35
CA PRO A 10 23.24 -14.09 -2.84
C PRO A 10 22.37 -14.03 -1.58
N LEU A 11 22.95 -13.66 -0.44
CA LEU A 11 22.20 -13.35 0.76
C LEU A 11 21.39 -12.09 0.49
N MET A 12 20.11 -12.27 0.17
CA MET A 12 19.17 -11.16 0.18
C MET A 12 19.01 -10.69 1.63
N PRO A 13 18.94 -9.38 1.90
CA PRO A 13 18.63 -8.88 3.23
C PRO A 13 17.33 -9.53 3.74
N THR A 14 17.38 -10.06 4.96
CA THR A 14 16.22 -10.66 5.61
C THR A 14 15.26 -9.57 6.06
N MET A 15 13.95 -9.76 5.82
CA MET A 15 12.90 -8.90 6.38
C MET A 15 12.41 -9.52 7.69
N PRO A 16 12.75 -8.94 8.86
CA PRO A 16 12.60 -9.61 10.14
C PRO A 16 11.15 -9.62 10.67
N LYS A 17 10.27 -8.77 10.16
CA LYS A 17 8.91 -8.59 10.66
C LYS A 17 7.88 -9.08 9.64
N SER A 18 6.73 -9.54 10.13
CA SER A 18 5.55 -9.77 9.31
C SER A 18 4.25 -9.39 10.00
N LEU A 19 3.26 -8.99 9.21
CA LEU A 19 1.92 -8.65 9.66
C LEU A 19 0.90 -9.25 8.69
N PHE A 20 -0.24 -9.69 9.23
CA PHE A 20 -1.33 -10.27 8.45
C PHE A 20 -2.63 -9.60 8.83
N TRP A 21 -3.39 -9.15 7.84
CA TRP A 21 -4.71 -8.55 8.02
C TRP A 21 -5.77 -9.34 7.27
N THR A 22 -6.94 -9.48 7.89
CA THR A 22 -8.15 -9.94 7.21
C THR A 22 -8.96 -8.72 6.82
N ARG A 23 -9.43 -8.66 5.57
CA ARG A 23 -10.31 -7.58 5.12
C ARG A 23 -11.71 -7.75 5.68
N THR A 24 -12.33 -6.63 6.02
CA THR A 24 -13.70 -6.58 6.59
C THR A 24 -14.71 -5.97 5.63
N ASP A 25 -14.24 -5.27 4.59
CA ASP A 25 -15.07 -4.66 3.55
C ASP A 25 -15.35 -5.59 2.36
N THR A 26 -14.46 -6.54 2.12
CA THR A 26 -14.62 -7.61 1.14
C THR A 26 -13.94 -8.89 1.63
N ALA A 27 -14.27 -10.03 1.02
CA ALA A 27 -13.52 -11.25 1.29
C ALA A 27 -12.10 -11.10 0.74
N GLY A 28 -11.11 -11.12 1.63
CA GLY A 28 -9.73 -10.87 1.26
C GLY A 28 -8.79 -10.80 2.45
N SER A 29 -7.50 -10.67 2.16
CA SER A 29 -6.45 -10.53 3.16
C SER A 29 -5.24 -9.80 2.60
N GLU A 30 -4.40 -9.34 3.50
CA GLU A 30 -3.07 -8.83 3.20
C GLU A 30 -2.04 -9.52 4.11
N HIS A 31 -0.93 -9.96 3.54
CA HIS A 31 0.25 -10.41 4.28
C HIS A 31 1.46 -9.60 3.85
N VAL A 32 2.20 -9.07 4.82
CA VAL A 32 3.38 -8.23 4.58
C VAL A 32 4.57 -8.80 5.34
N VAL A 33 5.72 -8.85 4.67
CA VAL A 33 7.04 -9.00 5.31
C VAL A 33 7.83 -7.71 5.11
N PHE A 34 8.48 -7.22 6.16
CA PHE A 34 9.12 -5.90 6.12
C PHE A 34 10.30 -5.76 7.10
N ASP A 35 11.06 -4.68 6.88
CA ASP A 35 12.07 -4.11 7.75
C ASP A 35 11.79 -2.61 7.87
N ASP A 36 11.77 -2.07 9.08
CA ASP A 36 11.50 -0.68 9.39
C ASP A 36 12.67 0.03 10.10
N GLY A 37 13.86 -0.58 10.10
CA GLY A 37 15.02 -0.07 10.83
C GLY A 37 15.66 1.20 10.27
N GLN A 38 15.43 1.55 8.99
CA GLN A 38 16.04 2.70 8.29
C GLN A 38 15.01 3.43 7.41
N GLY A 39 13.77 3.52 7.89
CA GLY A 39 12.60 3.65 7.03
C GLY A 39 12.02 2.28 6.70
N LEU A 40 10.97 2.23 5.90
CA LEU A 40 10.19 1.04 5.60
C LEU A 40 10.60 0.43 4.26
N ALA A 41 11.11 -0.78 4.31
CA ALA A 41 11.18 -1.68 3.16
C ALA A 41 10.16 -2.80 3.37
N ALA A 42 9.21 -2.98 2.46
CA ALA A 42 8.15 -3.97 2.60
C ALA A 42 7.88 -4.75 1.31
N ARG A 43 7.39 -5.98 1.47
CA ARG A 43 6.80 -6.80 0.40
C ARG A 43 5.45 -7.30 0.88
N GLY A 44 4.40 -6.95 0.16
CA GLY A 44 3.04 -7.36 0.48
C GLY A 44 2.43 -8.27 -0.58
N THR A 45 1.50 -9.11 -0.14
CA THR A 45 0.57 -9.85 -1.00
C THR A 45 -0.83 -9.55 -0.53
N MET A 46 -1.70 -9.13 -1.46
CA MET A 46 -3.11 -8.88 -1.20
C MET A 46 -3.97 -9.81 -2.06
N LEU A 47 -5.07 -10.26 -1.48
CA LEU A 47 -6.10 -11.04 -2.15
C LEU A 47 -7.43 -10.35 -1.90
N ALA A 48 -8.27 -10.20 -2.92
CA ALA A 48 -9.65 -9.76 -2.75
C ALA A 48 -10.55 -10.31 -3.84
N VAL A 49 -11.86 -10.29 -3.60
CA VAL A 49 -12.88 -10.79 -4.54
C VAL A 49 -13.68 -9.68 -5.24
N ASP A 50 -13.56 -8.44 -4.79
CA ASP A 50 -14.28 -7.28 -5.30
C ASP A 50 -13.35 -6.36 -6.12
N PRO A 51 -13.80 -5.80 -7.26
CA PRO A 51 -15.07 -6.06 -7.96
C PRO A 51 -15.10 -7.43 -8.67
N ILE A 52 -13.92 -8.02 -8.89
CA ILE A 52 -13.71 -9.39 -9.37
C ILE A 52 -12.54 -10.00 -8.60
N PRO A 53 -12.34 -11.33 -8.56
CA PRO A 53 -11.20 -11.92 -7.88
C PRO A 53 -9.84 -11.54 -8.47
N TRP A 54 -8.93 -11.09 -7.63
CA TRP A 54 -7.56 -10.73 -8.00
C TRP A 54 -6.54 -11.03 -6.89
N THR A 55 -5.28 -11.15 -7.29
CA THR A 55 -4.11 -11.21 -6.41
C THR A 55 -3.17 -10.07 -6.75
N ALA A 56 -2.67 -9.37 -5.75
CA ALA A 56 -1.65 -8.34 -5.91
C ALA A 56 -0.37 -8.71 -5.16
N ARG A 57 0.79 -8.38 -5.74
CA ARG A 57 2.08 -8.41 -5.07
C ARG A 57 2.74 -7.06 -5.21
N TYR A 58 3.17 -6.46 -4.10
CA TYR A 58 3.82 -5.16 -4.13
C TYR A 58 5.15 -5.14 -3.37
N ARG A 59 5.96 -4.13 -3.68
CA ARG A 59 7.15 -3.73 -2.94
C ARG A 59 7.09 -2.24 -2.65
N LEU A 60 7.48 -1.88 -1.44
CA LEU A 60 7.56 -0.50 -0.96
C LEU A 60 8.95 -0.24 -0.40
N ALA A 61 9.49 0.94 -0.69
CA ALA A 61 10.67 1.47 -0.04
C ALA A 61 10.43 2.95 0.32
N THR A 62 10.81 3.33 1.53
CA THR A 62 10.83 4.71 1.99
C THR A 62 12.26 5.14 2.35
N ALA A 63 12.48 6.44 2.44
CA ALA A 63 13.68 7.03 3.04
C ALA A 63 13.58 6.96 4.59
N PRO A 64 14.68 7.26 5.33
CA PRO A 64 14.65 7.22 6.79
C PRO A 64 13.63 8.16 7.46
N ASP A 65 13.19 9.20 6.75
CA ASP A 65 12.12 10.11 7.17
C ASP A 65 10.70 9.60 6.83
N TRP A 66 10.60 8.37 6.35
CA TRP A 66 9.39 7.68 5.89
C TRP A 66 8.76 8.21 4.60
N THR A 67 9.39 9.14 3.89
CA THR A 67 8.95 9.56 2.55
C THR A 67 9.09 8.40 1.57
N THR A 68 8.04 8.11 0.78
CA THR A 68 8.09 7.02 -0.20
C THR A 68 9.07 7.34 -1.34
N THR A 69 9.99 6.42 -1.61
CA THR A 69 10.97 6.57 -2.69
C THR A 69 10.67 5.66 -3.88
N ARG A 70 10.11 4.48 -3.62
CA ARG A 70 9.72 3.52 -4.65
C ARG A 70 8.52 2.70 -4.21
N PHE A 71 7.60 2.51 -5.14
CA PHE A 71 6.51 1.55 -5.02
C PHE A 71 6.35 0.77 -6.32
N GLU A 72 6.18 -0.54 -6.20
CA GLU A 72 5.92 -1.42 -7.33
C GLU A 72 4.79 -2.35 -7.00
N ILE A 73 3.86 -2.54 -7.93
CA ILE A 73 2.77 -3.49 -7.77
C ILE A 73 2.49 -4.20 -9.08
N GLU A 74 2.17 -5.49 -8.97
CA GLU A 74 1.55 -6.30 -10.00
C GLU A 74 0.24 -6.85 -9.46
N VAL A 75 -0.83 -6.77 -10.26
CA VAL A 75 -2.15 -7.31 -9.94
C VAL A 75 -2.58 -8.21 -11.08
N GLU A 76 -3.03 -9.41 -10.77
CA GLU A 76 -3.48 -10.40 -11.74
C GLU A 76 -4.86 -10.96 -11.37
N GLY A 77 -5.62 -11.32 -12.40
CA GLY A 77 -6.89 -12.03 -12.30
C GLY A 77 -7.06 -12.98 -13.48
N SER A 78 -8.27 -13.51 -13.67
CA SER A 78 -8.52 -14.46 -14.76
C SER A 78 -8.34 -13.79 -16.13
N GLY A 79 -7.24 -14.09 -16.81
CA GLY A 79 -6.97 -13.64 -18.18
C GLY A 79 -6.38 -12.22 -18.31
N TRP A 80 -5.96 -11.59 -17.22
CA TRP A 80 -5.34 -10.26 -17.24
C TRP A 80 -4.31 -10.08 -16.14
N LEU A 81 -3.34 -9.20 -16.38
CA LEU A 81 -2.31 -8.76 -15.45
C LEU A 81 -1.96 -7.30 -15.73
N ARG A 82 -1.84 -6.50 -14.67
CA ARG A 82 -1.37 -5.11 -14.74
C ARG A 82 -0.22 -4.91 -13.77
N SER A 83 0.68 -4.00 -14.11
CA SER A 83 1.72 -3.54 -13.19
C SER A 83 1.92 -2.03 -13.27
N VAL A 84 2.29 -1.44 -12.14
CA VAL A 84 2.71 -0.04 -12.03
C VAL A 84 3.94 0.04 -11.14
N ARG A 85 4.89 0.86 -11.57
CA ARG A 85 6.05 1.28 -10.77
C ARG A 85 6.04 2.80 -10.65
N LEU A 86 6.13 3.28 -9.42
CA LEU A 86 6.33 4.68 -9.06
C LEU A 86 7.74 4.82 -8.47
N GLU A 87 8.55 5.70 -9.04
CA GLU A 87 9.88 6.05 -8.54
C GLU A 87 9.99 7.56 -8.34
N ARG A 88 10.38 7.99 -7.14
CA ARG A 88 10.54 9.41 -6.80
C ARG A 88 11.98 9.84 -7.08
N ALA A 89 12.18 10.80 -7.98
CA ALA A 89 13.49 11.37 -8.30
C ALA A 89 13.41 12.91 -8.37
N ALA A 90 14.25 13.59 -7.58
CA ALA A 90 14.29 15.06 -7.50
C ALA A 90 12.88 15.69 -7.36
N ASP A 91 12.13 15.21 -6.38
CA ASP A 91 10.76 15.65 -6.04
C ASP A 91 9.70 15.45 -7.14
N ARG A 92 9.97 14.60 -8.12
CA ARG A 92 8.98 14.18 -9.13
C ARG A 92 8.80 12.68 -9.17
N TRP A 93 7.58 12.27 -9.49
CA TRP A 93 7.25 10.87 -9.69
C TRP A 93 7.44 10.47 -11.15
N ARG A 94 8.19 9.41 -11.38
CA ARG A 94 8.19 8.65 -12.63
C ARG A 94 7.22 7.49 -12.46
N VAL A 95 6.24 7.39 -13.36
CA VAL A 95 5.27 6.29 -13.39
C VAL A 95 5.48 5.47 -14.66
N THR A 96 5.68 4.16 -14.51
CA THR A 96 5.78 3.23 -15.64
C THR A 96 4.82 2.08 -15.45
N THR A 97 4.15 1.65 -16.53
CA THR A 97 3.09 0.66 -16.46
C THR A 97 3.30 -0.45 -17.49
N ALA A 98 2.68 -1.60 -17.24
CA ALA A 98 2.55 -2.67 -18.22
C ALA A 98 1.23 -3.42 -18.02
N GLU A 99 0.72 -4.00 -19.11
CA GLU A 99 -0.52 -4.77 -19.14
C GLU A 99 -0.34 -6.01 -20.01
N GLN A 100 -0.95 -7.12 -19.60
CA GLN A 100 -1.14 -8.33 -20.38
C GLN A 100 -2.60 -8.78 -20.27
N GLY A 101 -3.19 -9.26 -21.36
CA GLY A 101 -4.62 -9.52 -21.40
C GLY A 101 -5.42 -8.21 -21.35
N ASP A 102 -6.65 -8.28 -20.82
CA ASP A 102 -7.56 -7.12 -20.82
C ASP A 102 -8.45 -7.15 -19.57
N LEU A 103 -8.18 -6.25 -18.62
CA LEU A 103 -8.99 -6.10 -17.40
C LEU A 103 -10.39 -5.56 -17.74
N ASP A 104 -10.52 -4.67 -18.72
CA ASP A 104 -11.79 -4.04 -19.06
C ASP A 104 -12.77 -5.07 -19.63
N VAL A 105 -12.28 -6.05 -20.40
CA VAL A 105 -13.07 -7.22 -20.83
C VAL A 105 -13.52 -8.05 -19.63
N ALA A 106 -12.64 -8.33 -18.67
CA ALA A 106 -12.99 -9.11 -17.48
C ALA A 106 -14.02 -8.39 -16.59
N LEU A 107 -13.85 -7.08 -16.39
CA LEU A 107 -14.80 -6.24 -15.65
C LEU A 107 -16.16 -6.18 -16.35
N THR A 108 -16.18 -5.93 -17.65
CA THR A 108 -17.42 -5.86 -18.43
C THR A 108 -18.17 -7.19 -18.42
N ALA A 109 -17.46 -8.31 -18.53
CA ALA A 109 -18.05 -9.65 -18.44
C ALA A 109 -18.68 -9.92 -17.06
N ALA A 110 -18.16 -9.30 -16.01
CA ALA A 110 -18.70 -9.35 -14.66
C ALA A 110 -19.76 -8.27 -14.36
N GLY A 111 -20.09 -7.40 -15.33
CA GLY A 111 -21.11 -6.35 -15.17
C GLY A 111 -20.59 -5.04 -14.55
N HIS A 112 -19.27 -4.83 -14.52
CA HIS A 112 -18.64 -3.61 -14.04
C HIS A 112 -18.21 -2.70 -15.21
N PRO A 113 -18.13 -1.38 -14.99
CA PRO A 113 -17.59 -0.47 -16.01
C PRO A 113 -16.09 -0.76 -16.27
N PRO A 114 -15.58 -0.42 -17.46
CA PRO A 114 -14.15 -0.49 -17.73
C PRO A 114 -13.36 0.42 -16.78
N ALA A 115 -12.18 -0.02 -16.39
CA ALA A 115 -11.27 0.69 -15.52
C ALA A 115 -10.39 1.70 -16.27
N GLY A 116 -10.21 1.54 -17.58
CA GLY A 116 -9.28 2.35 -18.36
C GLY A 116 -7.82 1.92 -18.15
N LEU A 117 -6.86 2.74 -18.57
CA LEU A 117 -5.43 2.40 -18.54
C LEU A 117 -4.84 2.49 -17.12
N PRO A 118 -3.88 1.62 -16.75
CA PRO A 118 -3.13 1.75 -15.50
C PRO A 118 -2.20 2.97 -15.54
N GLY A 119 -1.83 3.46 -14.35
CA GLY A 119 -0.92 4.58 -14.17
C GLY A 119 -1.63 5.92 -14.10
N THR A 120 -0.94 6.96 -14.56
CA THR A 120 -1.47 8.33 -14.63
C THR A 120 -1.09 8.92 -15.98
N ASP A 121 -2.00 9.72 -16.51
CA ASP A 121 -1.88 10.52 -17.72
C ASP A 121 -1.17 11.87 -17.46
N ASP A 122 -1.10 12.31 -16.19
CA ASP A 122 -0.41 13.54 -15.79
C ASP A 122 0.36 13.35 -14.47
N PRO A 123 1.62 12.89 -14.54
CA PRO A 123 2.43 12.64 -13.35
C PRO A 123 2.82 13.91 -12.58
N ASP A 124 2.73 15.10 -13.19
CA ASP A 124 3.03 16.36 -12.50
C ASP A 124 1.98 16.68 -11.43
N ARG A 125 0.77 16.13 -11.54
CA ARG A 125 -0.26 16.21 -10.48
C ARG A 125 0.12 15.48 -9.20
N LEU A 126 1.15 14.63 -9.24
CA LEU A 126 1.67 13.91 -8.08
C LEU A 126 2.81 14.66 -7.39
N ALA A 127 3.22 15.85 -7.84
CA ALA A 127 4.41 16.54 -7.32
C ALA A 127 4.40 16.75 -5.80
N ASP A 128 3.23 17.03 -5.22
CA ASP A 128 3.07 17.25 -3.77
C ASP A 128 2.93 15.94 -2.97
N ALA A 129 2.84 14.79 -3.64
CA ALA A 129 2.70 13.50 -2.98
C ALA A 129 4.05 13.03 -2.39
N LEU A 130 4.08 12.85 -1.07
CA LEU A 130 5.22 12.28 -0.35
C LEU A 130 5.04 10.78 -0.07
N ASP A 131 3.80 10.31 -0.05
CA ASP A 131 3.45 8.94 0.26
C ASP A 131 2.69 8.33 -0.93
N VAL A 132 2.91 7.03 -1.16
CA VAL A 132 2.02 6.22 -2.00
C VAL A 132 0.98 5.59 -1.08
N ASP A 133 -0.28 5.62 -1.49
CA ASP A 133 -1.35 4.88 -0.81
C ASP A 133 -1.87 3.78 -1.75
N LEU A 134 -2.07 2.57 -1.22
CA LEU A 134 -2.58 1.43 -1.97
C LEU A 134 -3.98 1.10 -1.45
N GLY A 135 -4.98 1.21 -2.32
CA GLY A 135 -6.37 0.91 -1.96
C GLY A 135 -6.51 -0.47 -1.32
N GLY A 136 -7.08 -0.50 -0.11
CA GLY A 136 -7.31 -1.76 0.62
C GLY A 136 -6.13 -2.27 1.46
N SER A 137 -5.00 -1.55 1.53
CA SER A 137 -3.83 -1.95 2.35
C SER A 137 -3.73 -1.14 3.65
N PRO A 138 -3.91 -1.78 4.82
CA PRO A 138 -3.60 -1.17 6.11
C PRO A 138 -2.12 -0.80 6.30
N LEU A 139 -1.18 -1.47 5.63
CA LEU A 139 0.24 -1.15 5.75
C LEU A 139 0.54 0.29 5.33
N LEU A 140 -0.12 0.77 4.27
CA LEU A 140 0.20 2.07 3.67
C LEU A 140 -0.26 3.27 4.52
N ASN A 141 -0.93 3.04 5.65
CA ASN A 141 -1.10 4.05 6.69
C ASN A 141 0.16 4.27 7.54
N ALA A 142 1.11 3.34 7.57
CA ALA A 142 2.30 3.44 8.42
C ALA A 142 3.21 4.63 8.01
N PRO A 143 3.60 4.82 6.73
CA PRO A 143 4.43 5.96 6.34
C PRO A 143 3.93 7.33 6.83
N PRO A 144 2.66 7.74 6.60
CA PRO A 144 2.18 9.01 7.12
C PRO A 144 2.09 9.04 8.65
N VAL A 145 1.70 7.93 9.31
CA VAL A 145 1.65 7.85 10.79
C VAL A 145 3.03 8.12 11.42
N HIS A 146 4.08 7.51 10.88
CA HIS A 146 5.44 7.70 11.37
C HIS A 146 6.00 9.07 11.02
N ARG A 147 5.84 9.52 9.77
CA ARG A 147 6.34 10.83 9.30
C ARG A 147 5.72 12.00 10.03
N LEU A 148 4.45 11.87 10.44
CA LEU A 148 3.71 12.89 11.19
C LEU A 148 3.82 12.73 12.71
N GLY A 149 4.44 11.65 13.22
CA GLY A 149 4.65 11.41 14.64
C GLY A 149 3.38 11.08 15.44
N LEU A 150 2.45 10.32 14.84
CA LEU A 150 1.09 10.14 15.38
C LEU A 150 0.91 8.94 16.33
N THR A 151 1.95 8.15 16.57
CA THR A 151 1.83 6.88 17.31
C THR A 151 1.57 7.06 18.81
N SER A 152 2.30 7.96 19.47
CA SER A 152 2.34 8.06 20.94
C SER A 152 2.07 9.45 21.51
N GLY A 153 1.91 10.45 20.64
CA GLY A 153 1.61 11.82 21.03
C GLY A 153 0.21 11.97 21.62
N PRO A 154 -0.07 13.09 22.31
CA PRO A 154 -1.43 13.44 22.73
C PRO A 154 -2.34 13.66 21.50
N ALA A 155 -3.64 13.82 21.74
CA ALA A 155 -4.54 14.28 20.70
C ALA A 155 -4.06 15.64 20.15
N ASP A 156 -4.18 15.82 18.84
CA ASP A 156 -3.60 16.98 18.13
C ASP A 156 -4.55 17.49 17.04
N VAL A 157 -4.19 18.60 16.40
CA VAL A 157 -4.92 19.18 15.29
C VAL A 157 -4.78 18.35 14.00
N PRO A 158 -5.78 18.40 13.09
CA PRO A 158 -5.71 17.68 11.82
C PRO A 158 -4.53 18.08 10.94
N ARG A 159 -3.87 17.09 10.32
CA ARG A 159 -2.76 17.25 9.37
C ARG A 159 -3.18 16.74 8.00
N ARG A 160 -3.17 17.64 7.01
CA ARG A 160 -3.47 17.31 5.61
C ARG A 160 -2.20 16.90 4.88
N ILE A 161 -2.30 15.87 4.06
CA ILE A 161 -1.25 15.36 3.19
C ILE A 161 -1.82 15.07 1.81
N THR A 162 -0.95 15.10 0.79
CA THR A 162 -1.27 14.58 -0.54
C THR A 162 -0.56 13.24 -0.71
N VAL A 163 -1.25 12.26 -1.28
CA VAL A 163 -0.71 10.94 -1.60
C VAL A 163 -0.89 10.62 -3.08
N ALA A 164 -0.02 9.77 -3.62
CA ALA A 164 -0.24 9.10 -4.89
C ALA A 164 -1.07 7.84 -4.62
N TRP A 165 -2.38 7.94 -4.81
CA TRP A 165 -3.31 6.84 -4.53
C TRP A 165 -3.39 5.88 -5.71
N VAL A 166 -3.02 4.63 -5.47
CA VAL A 166 -3.09 3.51 -6.42
C VAL A 166 -4.38 2.74 -6.18
N LEU A 167 -5.28 2.82 -7.15
CA LEU A 167 -6.56 2.11 -7.14
C LEU A 167 -6.35 0.64 -7.53
N VAL A 168 -7.04 -0.28 -6.86
CA VAL A 168 -7.03 -1.71 -7.21
C VAL A 168 -8.44 -2.16 -7.63
N PRO A 169 -8.57 -3.08 -8.60
CA PRO A 169 -7.51 -3.72 -9.38
C PRO A 169 -7.01 -2.91 -10.59
N SER A 170 -7.55 -1.71 -10.84
CA SER A 170 -7.27 -0.94 -12.07
C SER A 170 -5.81 -0.51 -12.23
N LEU A 171 -5.12 -0.28 -11.12
CA LEU A 171 -3.82 0.38 -11.01
C LEU A 171 -3.78 1.79 -11.61
N VAL A 172 -4.93 2.47 -11.68
CA VAL A 172 -4.98 3.92 -11.93
C VAL A 172 -4.36 4.63 -10.74
N VAL A 173 -3.54 5.65 -11.02
CA VAL A 173 -2.83 6.46 -10.02
C VAL A 173 -3.36 7.87 -10.06
N VAL A 174 -3.90 8.34 -8.94
CA VAL A 174 -4.46 9.69 -8.80
C VAL A 174 -3.92 10.39 -7.56
N PRO A 175 -3.76 11.72 -7.57
CA PRO A 175 -3.53 12.46 -6.34
C PRO A 175 -4.78 12.39 -5.46
N ALA A 176 -4.60 12.19 -4.16
CA ALA A 176 -5.67 12.26 -3.17
C ALA A 176 -5.23 13.08 -1.96
N GLU A 177 -6.13 13.94 -1.45
CA GLU A 177 -5.93 14.61 -0.16
C GLU A 177 -6.42 13.70 0.96
N GLN A 178 -5.58 13.50 1.96
CA GLN A 178 -5.91 12.75 3.16
C GLN A 178 -5.65 13.59 4.40
N THR A 179 -6.46 13.38 5.43
CA THR A 179 -6.31 14.05 6.72
C THR A 179 -6.08 13.02 7.82
N TYR A 180 -5.02 13.22 8.60
CA TYR A 180 -4.73 12.44 9.79
C TYR A 180 -4.81 13.33 11.04
N THR A 181 -5.50 12.87 12.07
CA THR A 181 -5.61 13.56 13.35
C THR A 181 -5.27 12.59 14.48
N SER A 182 -4.29 12.90 15.31
CA SER A 182 -4.05 12.10 16.52
C SER A 182 -5.25 12.21 17.45
N LEU A 183 -5.75 11.08 17.95
CA LEU A 183 -6.79 11.02 18.99
C LEU A 183 -6.20 10.68 20.37
N GLY A 184 -4.88 10.73 20.50
CA GLY A 184 -4.12 10.22 21.63
C GLY A 184 -3.36 8.94 21.28
N PRO A 185 -2.64 8.37 22.26
CA PRO A 185 -1.76 7.22 22.02
C PRO A 185 -2.48 6.04 21.37
N GLY A 186 -1.90 5.51 20.29
CA GLY A 186 -2.39 4.32 19.58
C GLY A 186 -3.67 4.53 18.77
N ARG A 187 -4.14 5.77 18.57
CA ARG A 187 -5.36 6.03 17.77
C ARG A 187 -5.22 7.27 16.89
N VAL A 188 -5.61 7.12 15.62
CA VAL A 188 -5.63 8.23 14.65
C VAL A 188 -6.97 8.26 13.95
N ARG A 189 -7.51 9.45 13.71
CA ARG A 189 -8.61 9.63 12.77
C ARG A 189 -8.04 9.85 11.38
N PHE A 190 -8.41 8.97 10.46
CA PHE A 190 -8.21 9.13 9.04
C PHE A 190 -9.47 9.70 8.40
N ALA A 191 -9.30 10.61 7.44
CA ALA A 191 -10.37 11.07 6.56
C ALA A 191 -9.85 11.27 5.13
N SER A 192 -10.66 10.88 4.15
CA SER A 192 -10.44 11.09 2.72
C SER A 192 -11.80 11.20 2.05
N ASP A 193 -12.04 12.29 1.32
CA ASP A 193 -13.37 12.64 0.79
C ASP A 193 -14.48 12.53 1.85
N SER A 194 -15.51 11.71 1.60
CA SER A 194 -16.62 11.46 2.52
C SER A 194 -16.34 10.35 3.55
N PHE A 195 -15.24 9.62 3.41
CA PHE A 195 -14.88 8.52 4.28
C PHE A 195 -14.11 9.01 5.50
N THR A 196 -14.40 8.43 6.67
CA THR A 196 -13.67 8.70 7.91
C THR A 196 -13.64 7.45 8.77
N ALA A 197 -12.49 7.18 9.38
CA ALA A 197 -12.32 6.07 10.30
C ALA A 197 -11.37 6.44 11.45
N ASP A 198 -11.70 5.97 12.65
CA ASP A 198 -10.76 5.97 13.75
C ASP A 198 -9.96 4.66 13.73
N ILE A 199 -8.70 4.74 13.32
CA ILE A 199 -7.79 3.62 13.20
C ILE A 199 -7.11 3.37 14.55
N GLU A 200 -7.07 2.11 14.96
CA GLU A 200 -6.33 1.64 16.12
C GLU A 200 -4.95 1.14 15.66
N LEU A 201 -3.91 1.58 16.34
CA LEU A 201 -2.51 1.26 16.07
C LEU A 201 -1.89 0.48 17.23
N ASP A 202 -0.92 -0.36 16.93
CA ASP A 202 -0.04 -0.90 17.96
C ASP A 202 1.03 0.10 18.40
N SER A 203 1.88 -0.32 19.35
CA SER A 203 2.96 0.51 19.88
C SER A 203 4.00 0.92 18.85
N ASP A 204 4.10 0.18 17.75
CA ASP A 204 5.06 0.40 16.69
C ASP A 204 4.45 1.26 15.56
N GLY A 205 3.18 1.67 15.64
CA GLY A 205 2.53 2.52 14.65
C GLY A 205 1.84 1.77 13.51
N TYR A 206 1.67 0.46 13.62
CA TYR A 206 0.99 -0.36 12.61
C TYR A 206 -0.46 -0.61 12.98
N VAL A 207 -1.31 -0.69 11.96
CA VAL A 207 -2.75 -0.91 12.13
C VAL A 207 -3.04 -2.23 12.87
N LEU A 208 -3.78 -2.12 13.97
CA LEU A 208 -4.48 -3.22 14.62
C LEU A 208 -5.86 -3.39 14.02
N ARG A 209 -6.61 -2.29 13.92
CA ARG A 209 -7.98 -2.29 13.44
C ARG A 209 -8.26 -1.03 12.65
N TYR A 210 -8.80 -1.22 11.45
CA TYR A 210 -9.26 -0.17 10.57
C TYR A 210 -10.75 -0.42 10.29
N PRO A 211 -11.65 0.29 11.00
CA PRO A 211 -13.09 0.13 10.82
C PRO A 211 -13.50 0.31 9.35
N GLY A 212 -14.20 -0.69 8.81
CA GLY A 212 -14.65 -0.66 7.42
C GLY A 212 -13.58 -0.99 6.38
N LEU A 213 -12.41 -1.51 6.80
CA LEU A 213 -11.35 -1.94 5.87
C LEU A 213 -10.76 -3.29 6.28
N ALA A 214 -10.14 -3.39 7.46
CA ALA A 214 -9.42 -4.60 7.86
C ALA A 214 -9.14 -4.67 9.37
N GLU A 215 -8.78 -5.88 9.82
CA GLU A 215 -8.34 -6.15 11.19
C GLU A 215 -7.12 -7.09 11.19
N ARG A 216 -6.17 -6.85 12.09
CA ARG A 216 -4.96 -7.67 12.23
C ARG A 216 -5.33 -9.06 12.74
N ALA A 217 -4.90 -10.09 12.03
CA ALA A 217 -5.17 -11.48 12.41
C ALA A 217 -4.18 -11.95 13.49
N ALA A 218 -4.69 -12.72 14.45
CA ALA A 218 -3.88 -13.47 15.41
C ALA A 218 -3.79 -14.95 15.00
N PRO A 219 -2.65 -15.63 15.22
CA PRO A 219 -2.58 -17.08 15.15
C PRO A 219 -3.62 -17.72 16.08
N ARG A 220 -4.18 -18.85 15.67
CA ARG A 220 -5.10 -19.65 16.49
C ARG A 220 -4.37 -20.80 17.17
#